data_AF-A0A2Z4PW28-F1
#
_entry.id   AF-A0A2Z4PW28-F1
#
_cell.length_a   1.000
_cell.length_b   1.000
_cell.length_c   1.000
_cell.angle_alpha   90.00
_cell.angle_beta   90.00
_cell.angle_gamma   90.00
#
_symmetry.space_group_name_H-M   'P 1'
#
loop_
_entity.id
_entity.type
_entity.pdbx_description
1 polymer ?
#
loop_
_entity_poly.entity_id
_entity_poly.type
_entity_poly.pdbx_seq_one_letter_code
_entity_poly.pdbx_strand_id
1 'polypeptide(L)'
;MDAAYCSIDLHEHSRELGHVPLIDHNPRGGEKEEFEPADAVRYRERSGAERANGRLKDEFGGRHIWVRGATKVMSHLMFGILVLSVDQLLRLRQ
;
A
#
# COMPACT_ATOMS: atom_id res chain seq x y z
N MET A 1 1.04 -2.46 10.07
CA MET A 1 0.17 -1.39 9.54
C MET A 1 -0.04 -0.38 10.65
N ASP A 2 -0.10 0.91 10.33
CA ASP A 2 -0.28 1.96 11.35
C ASP A 2 -1.69 1.84 11.96
N ALA A 3 -1.74 1.94 13.28
CA ALA A 3 -2.95 1.95 14.09
C ALA A 3 -3.90 3.11 13.76
N ALA A 4 -3.39 4.16 13.09
CA ALA A 4 -4.14 5.36 12.76
C ALA A 4 -4.98 5.27 11.47
N TYR A 5 -4.78 4.26 10.61
CA TYR A 5 -5.47 4.19 9.32
C TYR A 5 -6.99 3.96 9.42
N CYS A 6 -7.50 3.45 10.54
CA CYS A 6 -8.94 3.27 10.78
C CYS A 6 -9.65 4.57 11.23
N SER A 7 -9.13 5.74 10.84
CA SER A 7 -9.74 7.03 11.19
C SER A 7 -11.04 7.25 10.43
N ILE A 8 -11.98 7.95 11.07
CA ILE A 8 -13.27 8.29 10.45
C ILE A 8 -13.04 9.12 9.17
N ASP A 9 -12.10 10.07 9.21
CA ASP A 9 -11.76 10.91 8.05
C ASP A 9 -11.36 10.08 6.82
N LEU A 10 -10.60 9.00 7.00
CA LEU A 10 -10.19 8.12 5.89
C LEU A 10 -11.36 7.30 5.35
N HIS A 11 -12.28 6.86 6.22
CA HIS A 11 -13.50 6.18 5.79
C HIS A 11 -14.43 7.12 5.02
N GLU A 12 -14.65 8.34 5.52
CA GLU A 12 -15.50 9.33 4.87
C GLU A 12 -14.92 9.77 3.52
N HIS A 13 -13.64 10.11 3.48
CA HIS A 13 -12.97 10.50 2.24
C HIS A 13 -13.01 9.38 1.18
N SER A 14 -12.83 8.12 1.60
CA SER A 14 -12.96 6.97 0.69
C SER A 14 -14.37 6.89 0.10
N ARG A 15 -15.41 7.07 0.93
CA ARG A 15 -16.81 7.07 0.49
C ARG A 15 -17.15 8.25 -0.43
N GLU A 16 -16.60 9.43 -0.19
CA GLU A 16 -16.74 10.61 -1.07
C GLU A 16 -16.20 10.35 -2.48
N LEU A 17 -15.13 9.56 -2.59
CA LEU A 17 -14.57 9.10 -3.88
C LEU A 17 -15.39 7.97 -4.52
N GLY A 18 -16.50 7.52 -3.89
CA GLY A 18 -17.30 6.38 -4.33
C GLY A 18 -16.65 5.02 -4.07
N HIS A 19 -15.63 4.97 -3.22
CA HIS A 19 -14.94 3.73 -2.86
C HIS A 19 -15.61 3.02 -1.68
N VAL A 20 -15.35 1.72 -1.57
CA VAL A 20 -15.69 0.93 -0.37
C VAL A 20 -14.44 0.83 0.50
N PRO A 21 -14.40 1.47 1.69
CA PRO A 21 -13.24 1.44 2.56
C PRO A 21 -13.09 0.05 3.21
N LEU A 22 -12.07 -0.70 2.78
CA LEU A 22 -11.64 -1.95 3.43
C LEU A 22 -10.42 -1.66 4.30
N ILE A 23 -10.67 -1.24 5.55
CA ILE A 23 -9.65 -0.80 6.51
C ILE A 23 -9.83 -1.61 7.80
N ASP A 24 -8.76 -2.27 8.28
CA ASP A 24 -8.82 -3.11 9.48
C ASP A 24 -9.07 -2.24 10.72
N HIS A 25 -10.09 -2.63 11.48
CA HIS A 25 -10.45 -1.94 12.70
C HIS A 25 -9.37 -2.14 13.76
N ASN A 26 -8.83 -1.04 14.26
CA ASN A 26 -7.93 -1.07 15.40
C ASN A 26 -8.74 -0.87 16.70
N PRO A 27 -8.85 -1.88 17.58
CA PRO A 27 -9.73 -1.84 18.75
C PRO A 27 -9.34 -0.84 19.83
N ARG A 28 -8.12 -0.30 19.82
CA ARG A 28 -7.61 0.67 20.84
C ARG A 28 -7.87 0.22 22.29
N GLY A 29 -7.77 -1.09 22.55
CA GLY A 29 -8.01 -1.70 23.86
C GLY A 29 -9.44 -2.25 24.07
N GLY A 30 -10.35 -2.09 23.10
CA GLY A 30 -11.68 -2.70 23.08
C GLY A 30 -11.74 -4.02 22.29
N GLU A 31 -12.95 -4.41 21.89
CA GLU A 31 -13.17 -5.59 21.04
C GLU A 31 -12.86 -5.30 19.57
N LYS A 32 -12.28 -6.29 18.89
CA LYS A 32 -11.95 -6.17 17.47
C LYS A 32 -13.18 -6.46 16.63
N GLU A 33 -13.61 -5.47 15.86
CA GLU A 33 -14.54 -5.68 14.76
C GLU A 33 -13.85 -6.44 13.62
N GLU A 34 -14.34 -7.64 13.32
CA GLU A 34 -13.85 -8.46 12.23
C GLU A 34 -14.57 -8.10 10.92
N PHE A 35 -13.90 -8.32 9.80
CA PHE A 35 -14.53 -8.19 8.49
C PHE A 35 -15.55 -9.30 8.25
N GLU A 36 -16.58 -8.97 7.48
CA GLU A 36 -17.43 -9.98 6.85
C GLU A 36 -16.58 -10.93 5.98
N PRO A 37 -16.94 -12.22 5.85
CA PRO A 37 -16.09 -13.22 5.20
C PRO A 37 -15.64 -12.83 3.78
N ALA A 38 -16.51 -12.18 3.00
CA ALA A 38 -16.19 -11.71 1.65
C ALA A 38 -15.16 -10.56 1.66
N ASP A 39 -15.32 -9.61 2.57
CA ASP A 39 -14.42 -8.47 2.72
C ASP A 39 -13.07 -8.91 3.29
N ALA A 40 -13.06 -9.89 4.20
CA ALA A 40 -11.85 -10.49 4.73
C ALA A 40 -11.00 -11.15 3.62
N VAL A 41 -11.62 -11.74 2.60
CA VAL A 41 -10.91 -12.29 1.44
C VAL A 41 -10.32 -11.17 0.59
N ARG A 42 -11.11 -10.13 0.28
CA ARG A 42 -10.66 -8.97 -0.51
C ARG A 42 -9.53 -8.22 0.18
N TYR A 43 -9.58 -8.06 1.50
CA TYR A 43 -8.57 -7.37 2.27
C TYR A 43 -7.18 -8.00 2.15
N ARG A 44 -7.08 -9.31 1.84
CA ARG A 44 -5.78 -9.99 1.64
C ARG A 44 -5.00 -9.44 0.45
N GLU A 45 -5.67 -8.85 -0.53
CA GLU A 45 -5.01 -8.27 -1.72
C GLU A 45 -4.05 -7.13 -1.36
N ARG A 46 -4.29 -6.44 -0.23
CA ARG A 46 -3.39 -5.41 0.30
C ARG A 46 -1.94 -5.89 0.40
N SER A 47 -1.74 -7.19 0.70
CA SER A 47 -0.43 -7.77 0.92
C SER A 47 0.46 -7.67 -0.31
N GLY A 48 -0.14 -7.66 -1.52
CA GLY A 48 0.57 -7.41 -2.77
C GLY A 48 1.15 -6.00 -2.82
N ALA A 49 0.34 -4.99 -2.47
CA ALA A 49 0.78 -3.60 -2.41
C ALA A 49 1.84 -3.38 -1.31
N GLU A 50 1.67 -4.00 -0.13
CA GLU A 50 2.66 -3.94 0.95
C GLU A 50 4.01 -4.51 0.52
N ARG A 51 4.00 -5.68 -0.14
CA ARG A 51 5.23 -6.27 -0.71
C ARG A 51 5.85 -5.39 -1.78
N ALA A 52 5.04 -4.86 -2.71
CA ALA A 52 5.54 -3.97 -3.76
C ALA A 52 6.21 -2.72 -3.18
N ASN A 53 5.59 -2.07 -2.20
CA ASN A 53 6.16 -0.90 -1.52
C ASN A 53 7.42 -1.25 -0.73
N GLY A 54 7.45 -2.40 -0.05
CA GLY A 54 8.65 -2.90 0.64
C GLY A 54 9.83 -3.07 -0.32
N ARG A 55 9.61 -3.73 -1.45
CA ARG A 55 10.63 -3.92 -2.49
C ARG A 55 11.04 -2.60 -3.14
N LEU A 56 10.10 -1.71 -3.44
CA LEU A 56 10.40 -0.39 -4.00
C LEU A 56 11.35 0.37 -3.07
N LYS A 57 11.07 0.35 -1.77
CA LYS A 57 11.92 0.95 -0.74
C LYS A 57 13.29 0.29 -0.70
N ASP A 58 13.33 -1.03 -0.54
CA ASP A 58 14.54 -1.72 -0.09
C ASP A 58 15.44 -2.21 -1.24
N GLU A 59 14.86 -2.52 -2.40
CA GLU A 59 15.53 -3.14 -3.56
C GLU A 59 15.61 -2.19 -4.76
N PHE A 60 14.62 -1.31 -4.96
CA PHE A 60 14.53 -0.45 -6.16
C PHE A 60 14.73 1.04 -5.86
N GLY A 61 15.62 1.35 -4.92
CA GLY A 61 16.17 2.69 -4.74
C GLY A 61 15.34 3.66 -3.91
N GLY A 62 14.21 3.25 -3.33
CA GLY A 62 13.39 4.12 -2.49
C GLY A 62 13.98 4.46 -1.11
N ARG A 63 14.91 3.65 -0.59
CA ARG A 63 15.57 3.87 0.71
C ARG A 63 16.62 4.98 0.67
N HIS A 64 17.31 5.11 -0.45
CA HIS A 64 18.44 6.02 -0.62
C HIS A 64 18.16 6.96 -1.78
N ILE A 65 17.47 8.08 -1.52
CA ILE A 65 17.10 9.07 -2.53
C ILE A 65 18.07 10.25 -2.45
N TRP A 66 18.96 10.37 -3.44
CA TRP A 66 20.06 11.37 -3.45
C TRP A 66 19.75 12.52 -4.43
N VAL A 67 18.47 12.89 -4.53
CA VAL A 67 17.98 14.00 -5.35
C VAL A 67 17.13 14.94 -4.52
N ARG A 68 17.10 16.22 -4.87
CA ARG A 68 16.32 17.25 -4.16
C ARG A 68 15.18 17.78 -5.04
N GLY A 69 13.99 17.92 -4.44
CA GLY A 69 12.79 18.47 -5.07
C GLY A 69 11.77 17.39 -5.45
N ALA A 70 10.49 17.66 -5.18
CA ALA A 70 9.40 16.69 -5.29
C ALA A 70 9.33 16.03 -6.67
N THR A 71 9.49 16.79 -7.75
CA THR A 71 9.49 16.25 -9.13
C THR A 71 10.61 15.23 -9.35
N LYS A 72 11.83 15.52 -8.90
CA LYS A 72 12.98 14.61 -9.07
C LYS A 72 12.82 13.35 -8.23
N VAL A 73 12.35 13.51 -6.99
CA VAL A 73 12.05 12.39 -6.09
C VAL A 73 10.98 11.50 -6.71
N MET A 74 9.90 12.08 -7.24
CA MET A 74 8.85 11.34 -7.94
C MET A 74 9.42 10.58 -9.13
N SER A 75 10.18 11.23 -10.01
CA SER A 75 10.80 10.56 -11.17
C SER A 75 11.67 9.38 -10.76
N HIS A 76 12.50 9.54 -9.71
CA HIS A 76 13.34 8.47 -9.17
C HIS A 76 12.52 7.26 -8.72
N LEU A 77 11.45 7.49 -7.95
CA LEU A 77 10.55 6.42 -7.49
C LEU A 77 9.81 5.76 -8.67
N MET A 78 9.36 6.53 -9.66
CA MET A 78 8.66 6.00 -10.83
C MET A 78 9.58 5.11 -11.70
N PHE A 79 10.86 5.46 -11.83
CA PHE A 79 11.83 4.55 -12.46
C PHE A 79 12.00 3.26 -11.67
N GLY A 80 12.05 3.32 -10.34
CA GLY A 80 12.04 2.14 -9.47
C GLY A 80 10.83 1.24 -9.71
N ILE A 81 9.63 1.82 -9.88
CA ILE A 81 8.39 1.07 -10.19
C ILE A 81 8.48 0.37 -11.54
N LEU A 82 9.04 1.02 -12.57
CA LEU A 82 9.23 0.41 -13.89
C LEU A 82 10.14 -0.83 -13.79
N VAL A 83 11.27 -0.71 -13.08
CA VAL A 83 12.22 -1.83 -12.90
C VAL A 83 11.57 -2.95 -12.07
N LEU A 84 10.85 -2.63 -10.99
CA LEU A 84 10.12 -3.61 -10.19
C LEU A 84 9.08 -4.36 -11.04
N SER A 85 8.38 -3.66 -11.94
CA SER A 85 7.39 -4.27 -12.83
C SER A 85 8.05 -5.28 -13.79
N VAL A 86 9.18 -4.92 -14.40
CA VAL A 86 9.93 -5.82 -15.28
C VAL A 86 10.48 -7.03 -14.51
N ASP A 87 11.05 -6.83 -13.32
CA ASP A 87 11.52 -7.94 -12.47
C ASP A 87 10.40 -8.94 -12.16
N GLN A 88 9.19 -8.45 -11.85
CA GLN A 88 8.04 -9.34 -11.61
C GLN A 88 7.61 -10.08 -12.87
N LEU A 89 7.60 -9.43 -14.03
CA LEU A 89 7.28 -10.09 -15.31
C LEU A 89 8.29 -11.19 -15.66
N LEU A 90 9.58 -10.96 -15.39
CA LEU A 90 10.63 -11.96 -15.63
C LEU A 90 10.52 -13.16 -14.70
N ARG A 91 10.09 -12.97 -13.45
CA ARG A 91 9.84 -14.06 -12.49
C ARG A 91 8.66 -14.95 -12.90
N LEU A 92 7.63 -14.39 -13.54
CA LEU A 92 6.48 -15.17 -14.03
C LEU A 92 6.84 -16.10 -15.21
N ARG A 93 7.97 -15.85 -15.88
CA ARG A 93 8.45 -16.63 -17.02
C ARG A 93 9.35 -17.80 -16.62
N GLN A 94 9.77 -17.87 -15.36
CA GLN A 94 10.62 -18.93 -14.81
C GLN A 94 9.76 -19.93 -14.03
#